data_AF-A0A9D6M5E5-F1
#
_entry.id   AF-A0A9D6M5E5-F1
#
_cell.length_a   1.000
_cell.length_b   1.000
_cell.length_c   1.000
_cell.angle_alpha   90.00
_cell.angle_beta   90.00
_cell.angle_gamma   90.00
#
_symmetry.space_group_name_H-M   'P 1'
#
loop_
_entity.id
_entity.type
_entity.pdbx_description
1 polymer ?
#
loop_
_entity_poly.entity_id
_entity_poly.type
_entity_poly.pdbx_seq_one_letter_code
_entity_poly.pdbx_strand_id
1 'polypeptide(L)'
;MLFLTWEKAVSMLKGDAAAINMVGSERMRSFKIALLAERYAEGVEQDSGAKIRAKAAFDEEMAVFEDVLFGLRDGSQQYNLKKQDSPEIINKLNQNIDKWNKTIKPMLQNIVSVPTGKELTKALKG
;
A
#
# COMPACT_ATOMS: atom_id res chain seq x y z
N MET A 1 2.04 6.06 -12.82
CA MET A 1 3.06 6.07 -11.75
C MET A 1 2.36 6.24 -10.40
N LEU A 2 2.31 5.20 -9.58
CA LEU A 2 1.61 5.14 -8.27
C LEU A 2 2.35 5.90 -7.15
N PHE A 3 2.94 7.06 -7.45
CA PHE A 3 3.78 7.73 -6.47
C PHE A 3 2.96 8.72 -5.64
N LEU A 4 2.91 8.44 -4.33
CA LEU A 4 2.71 9.47 -3.33
C LEU A 4 3.84 10.50 -3.48
N THR A 5 3.54 11.77 -3.22
CA THR A 5 4.49 12.87 -3.42
C THR A 5 5.44 12.97 -2.22
N TRP A 6 6.37 12.03 -2.14
CA TRP A 6 7.32 11.93 -1.02
C TRP A 6 8.51 12.90 -1.12
N GLU A 7 8.85 13.40 -2.32
CA GLU A 7 10.06 14.22 -2.53
C GLU A 7 10.11 15.47 -1.65
N LYS A 8 8.98 16.15 -1.49
CA LYS A 8 8.85 17.35 -0.63
C LYS A 8 8.67 17.03 0.86
N ALA A 9 8.34 15.79 1.21
CA ALA A 9 8.18 15.36 2.60
C ALA A 9 9.52 14.90 3.19
N VAL A 10 10.34 14.17 2.42
CA VAL A 10 11.67 13.70 2.85
C VAL A 10 12.60 14.87 3.21
N SER A 11 12.54 15.97 2.45
CA SER A 11 13.34 17.17 2.75
C SER A 11 12.96 17.87 4.05
N MET A 12 11.74 17.65 4.54
CA MET A 12 11.22 18.22 5.79
C MET A 12 11.41 17.31 6.99
N LEU A 13 11.57 16.01 6.76
CA LEU A 13 11.91 15.02 7.78
C LEU A 13 13.41 15.00 8.13
N LYS A 14 14.17 16.02 7.72
CA LYS A 14 15.61 16.15 7.99
C LYS A 14 15.85 16.11 9.51
N GLY A 15 16.59 15.09 9.96
CA GLY A 15 16.90 14.84 11.37
C GLY A 15 16.19 13.63 11.98
N ASP A 16 15.20 13.06 11.30
CA ASP A 16 14.54 11.80 11.69
C ASP A 16 14.92 10.67 10.72
N ALA A 17 16.03 9.99 11.05
CA ALA A 17 16.55 8.89 10.23
C ALA A 17 15.56 7.73 10.08
N ALA A 18 14.74 7.46 11.10
CA ALA A 18 13.72 6.42 11.04
C ALA A 18 12.63 6.80 10.04
N ALA A 19 12.13 8.03 10.10
CA ALA A 19 11.13 8.53 9.15
C ALA A 19 11.65 8.53 7.70
N ILE A 20 12.90 8.96 7.48
CA ILE A 20 13.53 8.93 6.14
C ILE A 20 13.61 7.49 5.60
N ASN A 21 14.04 6.54 6.43
CA ASN A 21 14.12 5.13 6.05
C ASN A 21 12.74 4.56 5.72
N MET A 22 11.72 4.90 6.51
CA MET A 22 10.35 4.43 6.27
C MET A 22 9.76 5.00 4.98
N VAL A 23 9.98 6.28 4.67
CA VAL A 23 9.60 6.84 3.35
C VAL A 23 10.37 6.16 2.21
N GLY A 24 11.62 5.74 2.44
CA GLY A 24 12.34 4.86 1.54
C GLY A 24 11.65 3.51 1.34
N SER A 25 11.26 2.86 2.43
CA SER A 25 10.54 1.59 2.43
C SER A 25 9.24 1.69 1.64
N GLU A 26 8.43 2.72 1.87
CA GLU A 26 7.15 2.97 1.18
C GLU A 26 7.26 2.93 -0.36
N ARG A 27 8.35 3.46 -0.92
CA ARG A 27 8.60 3.38 -2.36
C ARG A 27 8.76 1.94 -2.82
N MET A 28 9.59 1.16 -2.13
CA MET A 28 9.77 -0.26 -2.45
C MET A 28 8.50 -1.07 -2.25
N ARG A 29 7.74 -0.78 -1.20
CA ARG A 29 6.45 -1.41 -0.93
C ARG A 29 5.44 -1.13 -2.03
N SER A 30 5.38 0.09 -2.54
CA SER A 30 4.49 0.45 -3.66
C SER A 30 4.77 -0.39 -4.93
N PHE A 31 6.05 -0.66 -5.22
CA PHE A 31 6.42 -1.55 -6.32
C PHE A 31 6.03 -3.00 -6.03
N LYS A 32 6.25 -3.47 -4.80
CA LYS A 32 5.88 -4.84 -4.39
C LYS A 32 4.37 -5.07 -4.48
N ILE A 33 3.56 -4.10 -4.06
CA ILE A 33 2.09 -4.14 -4.18
C ILE A 33 1.67 -4.25 -5.65
N ALA A 34 2.26 -3.43 -6.53
CA ALA A 34 1.96 -3.49 -7.96
C ALA A 34 2.32 -4.85 -8.58
N LEU A 35 3.49 -5.39 -8.25
CA LEU A 35 3.92 -6.72 -8.70
C LEU A 35 3.00 -7.83 -8.20
N LEU A 36 2.53 -7.75 -6.95
CA LEU A 36 1.61 -8.74 -6.39
C LEU A 36 0.22 -8.67 -7.04
N ALA A 37 -0.25 -7.47 -7.37
CA ALA A 37 -1.50 -7.27 -8.10
C ALA A 37 -1.41 -7.84 -9.53
N GLU A 38 -0.29 -7.63 -10.22
CA GLU A 38 -0.01 -8.22 -11.53
C GLU A 38 0.01 -9.75 -11.47
N ARG A 39 0.75 -10.34 -10.52
CA ARG A 39 0.77 -11.79 -10.30
C ARG A 39 -0.61 -12.38 -9.98
N TYR A 40 -1.44 -11.64 -9.25
CA TYR A 40 -2.82 -12.06 -9.01
C TYR A 40 -3.63 -12.09 -10.31
N ALA A 41 -3.47 -11.07 -11.16
CA ALA A 41 -4.14 -10.98 -12.46
C ALA A 41 -3.66 -12.07 -13.44
N GLU A 42 -2.36 -12.40 -13.45
CA GLU A 42 -1.79 -13.46 -14.29
C GLU A 42 -2.12 -14.87 -13.77
N GLY A 43 -2.15 -15.06 -12.45
CA GLY A 43 -2.46 -16.33 -11.79
C GLY A 43 -3.89 -16.84 -12.00
N VAL A 44 -4.74 -16.04 -12.66
CA VAL A 44 -6.12 -16.37 -13.05
C VAL A 44 -6.19 -17.62 -13.92
N GLU A 45 -5.17 -17.92 -14.73
CA GLU A 45 -5.26 -19.00 -15.72
C GLU A 45 -4.64 -20.35 -15.29
N GLN A 46 -3.76 -20.41 -14.29
CA GLN A 46 -2.86 -21.58 -14.14
C GLN A 46 -2.91 -22.32 -12.79
N ASP A 47 -3.12 -21.66 -11.64
CA ASP A 47 -3.18 -22.34 -10.32
C ASP A 47 -3.97 -21.53 -9.27
N SER A 48 -5.06 -22.10 -8.77
CA SER A 48 -5.86 -21.51 -7.68
C SER A 48 -5.07 -21.28 -6.39
N GLY A 49 -4.07 -22.13 -6.09
CA GLY A 49 -3.22 -21.97 -4.91
C GLY A 49 -2.27 -20.78 -5.04
N ALA A 50 -1.68 -20.56 -6.22
CA ALA A 50 -0.86 -19.39 -6.50
C ALA A 50 -1.65 -18.08 -6.39
N LYS A 51 -2.89 -18.06 -6.91
CA LYS A 51 -3.79 -16.90 -6.79
C LYS A 51 -4.10 -16.55 -5.33
N ILE A 52 -4.45 -17.54 -4.50
CA ILE A 52 -4.72 -17.33 -3.06
C ILE A 52 -3.49 -16.76 -2.35
N ARG A 53 -2.30 -17.33 -2.60
CA ARG A 53 -1.05 -16.83 -1.99
C ARG A 53 -0.72 -15.40 -2.44
N ALA A 54 -0.90 -15.08 -3.72
CA ALA A 54 -0.69 -13.75 -4.24
C ALA A 54 -1.64 -12.73 -3.61
N LYS A 55 -2.91 -13.09 -3.42
CA LYS A 55 -3.90 -12.23 -2.75
C LYS A 55 -3.54 -11.98 -1.28
N ALA A 56 -3.18 -13.03 -0.54
CA ALA A 56 -2.80 -12.90 0.86
C ALA A 56 -1.56 -12.00 1.03
N ALA A 57 -0.54 -12.21 0.18
CA ALA A 57 0.66 -11.37 0.18
C ALA A 57 0.36 -9.92 -0.22
N PHE A 58 -0.56 -9.70 -1.16
CA PHE A 58 -1.02 -8.36 -1.54
C PHE A 58 -1.70 -7.66 -0.36
N ASP A 59 -2.63 -8.33 0.32
CA ASP A 59 -3.36 -7.77 1.46
C ASP A 59 -2.42 -7.43 2.62
N GLU A 60 -1.46 -8.32 2.92
CA GLU A 60 -0.43 -8.08 3.93
C GLU A 60 0.41 -6.85 3.58
N GLU A 61 0.90 -6.76 2.34
CA GLU A 61 1.74 -5.64 1.94
C GLU A 61 0.97 -4.31 1.92
N MET A 62 -0.30 -4.33 1.53
CA MET A 62 -1.21 -3.17 1.62
C MET A 62 -1.37 -2.70 3.07
N ALA A 63 -1.54 -3.62 4.02
CA ALA A 63 -1.68 -3.30 5.44
C ALA A 63 -0.39 -2.68 6.00
N VAL A 64 0.77 -3.27 5.69
CA VAL A 64 2.06 -2.75 6.18
C VAL A 64 2.37 -1.37 5.58
N PHE A 65 2.08 -1.17 4.29
CA PHE A 65 2.19 0.16 3.65
C PHE A 65 1.31 1.18 4.36
N GLU A 66 0.06 0.80 4.66
CA GLU A 66 -0.89 1.67 5.36
C GLU A 66 -0.39 2.03 6.76
N ASP A 67 0.07 1.06 7.55
CA ASP A 67 0.60 1.29 8.90
C ASP A 67 1.80 2.24 8.90
N VAL A 68 2.69 2.13 7.91
CA VAL A 68 3.82 3.05 7.77
C VAL A 68 3.35 4.45 7.37
N LEU A 69 2.46 4.55 6.38
CA LEU A 69 1.90 5.82 5.90
C LEU A 69 1.21 6.61 7.03
N PHE A 70 0.37 5.94 7.82
CA PHE A 70 -0.27 6.56 8.99
C PHE A 70 0.71 6.79 10.14
N GLY A 71 1.62 5.85 10.39
CA GLY A 71 2.66 5.96 11.40
C GLY A 71 3.62 7.14 11.18
N LEU A 72 3.86 7.53 9.93
CA LEU A 72 4.64 8.73 9.60
C LEU A 72 3.97 10.03 10.10
N ARG A 73 2.64 10.05 10.27
CA ARG A 73 1.89 11.19 10.82
C ARG A 73 1.73 11.07 12.33
N ASP A 74 1.21 9.93 12.76
CA ASP A 74 0.72 9.74 14.14
C ASP A 74 1.80 9.24 15.10
N GLY A 75 2.95 8.82 14.55
CA GLY A 75 3.97 8.06 15.26
C GLY A 75 3.65 6.57 15.24
N SER A 76 4.69 5.75 15.44
CA SER A 76 4.57 4.29 15.54
C SER A 76 5.76 3.72 16.28
N GLN A 77 5.51 3.08 17.43
CA GLN A 77 6.56 2.42 18.18
C GLN A 77 7.19 1.25 17.39
N GLN A 78 6.38 0.53 16.62
CA GLN A 78 6.85 -0.59 15.78
C GLN A 78 7.91 -0.16 14.77
N TYR A 79 7.80 1.06 14.24
CA TYR A 79 8.73 1.59 13.23
C TYR A 79 9.69 2.64 13.79
N ASN A 80 9.73 2.84 15.11
CA ASN A 80 10.47 3.93 15.78
C ASN A 80 10.16 5.32 15.19
N LEU A 81 8.91 5.54 14.78
CA LEU A 81 8.43 6.81 14.24
C LEU A 81 7.90 7.68 15.37
N LYS A 82 8.36 8.92 15.42
CA LYS A 82 7.80 9.94 16.30
C LYS A 82 6.60 10.58 15.62
N LYS A 83 5.61 10.95 16.44
CA LYS A 83 4.47 11.75 15.99
C LYS A 83 4.98 13.07 15.41
N GLN A 84 4.38 13.50 14.31
CA GLN A 84 4.68 14.79 13.71
C GLN A 84 3.88 15.90 14.38
N ASP A 85 4.57 16.96 14.79
CA ASP A 85 3.94 18.14 15.39
C ASP A 85 3.94 19.35 14.45
N SER A 86 4.72 19.31 13.36
CA SER A 86 4.74 20.39 12.36
C SER A 86 3.47 20.38 11.52
N PRO A 87 2.63 21.44 11.56
CA PRO A 87 1.40 21.51 10.77
C PRO A 87 1.64 21.37 9.26
N GLU A 88 2.78 21.88 8.78
CA GLU A 88 3.17 21.76 7.37
C GLU A 88 3.41 20.30 6.97
N ILE A 89 4.13 19.54 7.80
CA ILE A 89 4.43 18.13 7.54
C ILE A 89 3.15 17.30 7.65
N ILE A 90 2.34 17.54 8.69
CA ILE A 90 1.04 16.88 8.86
C ILE A 90 0.15 17.09 7.64
N ASN A 91 0.07 18.33 7.11
CA ASN A 91 -0.77 18.61 5.95
C ASN A 91 -0.33 17.82 4.71
N LYS A 92 0.98 17.70 4.47
CA LYS A 92 1.51 16.89 3.36
C LYS A 92 1.24 15.39 3.55
N LEU A 93 1.39 14.89 4.77
CA LEU A 93 1.07 13.50 5.09
C LEU A 93 -0.42 13.22 4.89
N ASN A 94 -1.29 14.15 5.29
CA ASN A 94 -2.73 14.07 5.03
C ASN A 94 -3.05 14.06 3.53
N GLN A 95 -2.35 14.86 2.70
CA GLN A 95 -2.51 14.80 1.24
C GLN A 95 -2.14 13.42 0.67
N ASN A 96 -1.06 12.82 1.18
CA ASN A 96 -0.65 11.48 0.78
C ASN A 96 -1.67 10.41 1.23
N ILE A 97 -2.13 10.49 2.48
CA ILE A 97 -3.19 9.61 3.04
C ILE A 97 -4.48 9.74 2.23
N ASP A 98 -4.88 10.96 1.89
CA ASP A 98 -6.07 11.22 1.07
C ASP A 98 -5.93 10.61 -0.32
N LYS A 99 -4.78 10.81 -0.98
CA LYS A 99 -4.50 10.21 -2.29
C LYS A 99 -4.50 8.68 -2.22
N TRP A 100 -3.96 8.11 -1.15
CA TRP A 100 -4.00 6.67 -0.89
C TRP A 100 -5.45 6.17 -0.81
N ASN A 101 -6.24 6.75 0.09
CA ASN A 101 -7.61 6.31 0.38
C ASN A 101 -8.59 6.55 -0.78
N LYS A 102 -8.48 7.69 -1.46
CA LYS A 102 -9.46 8.11 -2.48
C LYS A 102 -9.14 7.59 -3.87
N THR A 103 -7.90 7.18 -4.13
CA THR A 103 -7.46 6.86 -5.51
C THR A 103 -6.67 5.57 -5.57
N ILE A 104 -5.56 5.47 -4.84
CA ILE A 104 -4.60 4.37 -5.04
C ILE A 104 -5.14 3.04 -4.51
N LYS A 105 -5.58 3.00 -3.25
CA LYS A 105 -6.09 1.79 -2.60
C LYS A 105 -7.30 1.21 -3.33
N PRO A 106 -8.34 2.00 -3.69
CA PRO A 106 -9.45 1.50 -4.50
C PRO A 106 -9.02 0.96 -5.87
N MET A 107 -8.11 1.65 -6.57
CA MET A 107 -7.61 1.19 -7.87
C MET A 107 -6.93 -0.18 -7.75
N LEU A 108 -6.06 -0.36 -6.75
CA LEU A 108 -5.36 -1.63 -6.52
C LEU A 108 -6.31 -2.74 -6.07
N GLN A 109 -7.28 -2.43 -5.20
CA GLN A 109 -8.31 -3.37 -4.77
C GLN A 109 -9.18 -3.83 -5.94
N ASN A 110 -9.52 -2.95 -6.89
CA ASN A 110 -10.29 -3.31 -8.07
C ASN A 110 -9.56 -4.35 -8.94
N ILE A 111 -8.23 -4.26 -9.07
CA ILE A 111 -7.43 -5.25 -9.83
C ILE A 111 -7.60 -6.65 -9.22
N VAL A 112 -7.63 -6.74 -7.90
CA VAL A 112 -7.70 -8.03 -7.20
C VAL A 112 -9.12 -8.48 -6.83
N SER A 113 -10.14 -7.65 -7.13
CA SER A 113 -11.55 -7.94 -6.80
C SER A 113 -12.34 -8.55 -7.96
N VAL A 114 -11.80 -8.55 -9.18
CA VAL A 114 -12.46 -9.19 -10.33
C VAL A 114 -12.52 -10.70 -10.08
N PRO A 115 -13.73 -11.28 -9.89
CA PRO A 115 -13.87 -12.72 -9.74
C PRO A 115 -13.45 -13.37 -11.05
N THR A 116 -12.73 -14.48 -10.99
CA THR A 116 -12.45 -15.22 -12.21
C THR A 116 -13.74 -15.89 -12.72
N GLY A 117 -13.84 -16.17 -14.02
CA GLY A 117 -14.99 -16.89 -14.57
C GLY A 117 -15.25 -18.24 -13.86
N LYS A 118 -14.23 -18.85 -13.28
CA LYS A 118 -14.31 -20.05 -12.42
C LYS A 118 -14.98 -19.80 -11.06
N GLU A 119 -14.75 -18.64 -10.44
CA GLU A 119 -15.40 -18.25 -9.17
C GLU A 119 -16.87 -17.88 -9.39
N LEU A 120 -17.16 -17.16 -10.48
CA LEU A 120 -18.54 -16.87 -10.91
C LEU A 120 -19.34 -18.15 -11.19
N THR A 121 -18.77 -19.10 -11.93
CA THR A 121 -19.46 -20.37 -12.24
C THR A 121 -19.65 -21.28 -11.03
N LYS A 122 -18.80 -21.17 -9.99
CA LYS A 122 -18.99 -21.88 -8.72
C LYS A 122 -20.07 -21.21 -7.87
N ALA A 123 -20.11 -19.88 -7.81
CA ALA A 123 -21.13 -19.12 -7.08
C ALA A 123 -22.53 -19.26 -7.69
N LEU A 124 -22.63 -19.50 -9.01
CA LEU A 124 -23.90 -19.73 -9.72
C LEU A 124 -24.40 -21.20 -9.63
N LYS A 125 -23.60 -22.12 -9.10
CA LYS A 125 -23.93 -23.56 -8.99
C LYS A 125 -24.16 -24.05 -7.56
N GLY A 126 -24.02 -23.17 -6.56
CA GLY A 126 -24.36 -23.43 -5.15
C GLY A 126 -25.58 -22.63 -4.74
#